data_AF-A0A6A0AGT4-F1
#
_entry.id   AF-A0A6A0AGT4-F1
#
_cell.length_a   1.000
_cell.length_b   1.000
_cell.length_c   1.000
_cell.angle_alpha   90.00
_cell.angle_beta   90.00
_cell.angle_gamma   90.00
#
_symmetry.space_group_name_H-M   'P 1'
#
loop_
_entity.id
_entity.type
_entity.pdbx_description
1 polymer ?
#
loop_
_entity_poly.entity_id
_entity_poly.type
_entity_poly.pdbx_seq_one_letter_code
_entity_poly.pdbx_strand_id
1 'polypeptide(L)'
;PFHFYQSKDCDIIIPQAGHRDVYVRAIESLPLVQSPEVFGLHANADISYYTNATKAIWADLIDLQPRTGAASGGVSREELIAGVSRDVATKIPEPFDLPLLKKEIGVPSPTQVVLLQELERWNKVLQVMSASLKDLQRALTGEIGFSSTLEELAVSLFNGKLPH
;
A
#
# COMPACT_ATOMS: atom_id res chain seq x y z
N PRO A 1 20.74 29.61 27.37
CA PRO A 1 21.39 29.35 26.06
C PRO A 1 20.35 28.74 25.12
N PHE A 2 20.50 28.87 23.80
CA PHE A 2 19.59 28.20 22.86
C PHE A 2 20.00 26.73 22.72
N HIS A 3 19.06 25.81 22.97
CA HIS A 3 19.22 24.37 22.83
C HIS A 3 18.29 23.91 21.71
N PHE A 4 18.81 23.19 20.72
CA PHE A 4 17.99 22.59 19.67
C PHE A 4 17.18 21.40 20.19
N TYR A 5 17.76 20.64 21.12
CA TYR A 5 17.10 19.54 21.82
C TYR A 5 17.81 19.30 23.14
N GLN A 6 17.05 19.13 24.23
CA GLN A 6 17.59 18.82 25.54
C GLN A 6 16.78 17.69 26.17
N SER A 7 17.46 16.58 26.46
CA SER A 7 16.95 15.44 27.21
C SER A 7 17.96 15.05 28.30
N LYS A 8 17.63 14.06 29.12
CA LYS A 8 18.51 13.58 30.20
C LYS A 8 19.86 13.07 29.69
N ASP A 9 19.86 12.53 28.46
CA ASP A 9 20.99 11.82 27.88
C ASP A 9 21.65 12.58 26.70
N CYS A 10 21.04 13.68 26.22
CA CYS A 10 21.54 14.40 25.06
C CYS A 10 21.17 15.89 25.12
N ASP A 11 22.16 16.76 24.92
CA ASP A 11 21.97 18.21 24.78
C ASP A 11 22.61 18.69 23.47
N ILE A 12 21.79 19.15 22.54
CA ILE A 12 22.23 19.60 21.21
C ILE A 12 22.24 21.12 21.21
N ILE A 13 23.46 21.68 21.21
CA ILE A 13 23.71 23.12 21.22
C ILE A 13 24.59 23.53 20.04
N ILE A 14 24.55 24.82 19.71
CA ILE A 14 25.51 25.41 18.77
C ILE A 14 26.88 25.50 19.47
N PRO A 15 27.94 24.86 18.95
CA PRO A 15 29.27 24.96 19.53
C PRO A 15 29.78 26.40 19.49
N GLN A 16 30.65 26.77 20.43
CA GLN A 16 31.26 28.11 20.42
C GLN A 16 32.04 28.34 19.12
N ALA A 17 31.95 29.55 18.58
CA ALA A 17 32.66 29.92 17.37
C ALA A 17 34.18 29.82 17.60
N GLY A 18 34.89 29.10 16.73
CA GLY A 18 36.31 28.82 16.93
C GLY A 18 36.97 28.02 15.81
N HIS A 19 38.07 27.36 16.15
CA HIS A 19 38.80 26.50 15.21
C HIS A 19 37.96 25.28 14.81
N ARG A 20 38.23 24.72 13.62
CA ARG A 20 37.52 23.54 13.07
C ARG A 20 37.38 22.41 14.09
N ASP A 21 38.42 22.16 14.88
CA ASP A 21 38.47 21.05 15.85
C ASP A 21 37.38 21.16 16.93
N VAL A 22 36.92 22.36 17.25
CA VAL A 22 35.82 22.59 18.21
C VAL A 22 34.52 22.03 17.66
N TYR A 23 34.23 22.27 16.38
CA TYR A 23 33.03 21.74 15.72
C TYR A 23 33.13 20.23 15.52
N VAL A 24 34.31 19.71 15.16
CA VAL A 24 34.52 18.27 14.97
C VAL A 24 34.28 17.52 16.28
N ARG A 25 34.88 17.97 17.39
CA ARG A 25 34.67 17.35 18.71
C ARG A 25 33.20 17.41 19.16
N ALA A 26 32.50 18.50 18.83
CA ALA A 26 31.07 18.61 19.14
C ALA A 26 30.23 17.60 18.36
N ILE A 27 30.49 17.41 17.07
CA ILE A 27 29.80 16.39 16.25
C ILE A 27 30.13 14.98 16.75
N GLU A 28 31.40 14.70 17.08
CA GLU A 28 31.84 13.40 17.62
C GLU A 28 31.24 13.09 18.99
N SER A 29 30.86 14.10 19.77
CA SER A 29 30.21 13.92 21.07
C SER A 29 28.73 13.57 20.98
N LEU A 30 28.11 13.71 19.79
CA LEU A 30 26.69 13.41 19.61
C LEU A 30 26.43 11.89 19.63
N PRO A 31 25.31 11.44 20.22
CA PRO A 31 24.93 10.03 20.17
C PRO A 31 24.75 9.55 18.72
N LEU A 32 25.23 8.33 18.45
CA LEU A 32 25.09 7.69 17.13
C LEU A 32 23.62 7.44 16.75
N VAL A 33 22.79 7.15 17.76
CA VAL A 33 21.35 6.95 17.61
C VAL A 33 20.65 8.12 18.29
N GLN A 34 19.86 8.86 17.51
CA GLN A 34 19.09 10.00 18.01
C GLN A 34 17.59 9.71 17.93
N SER A 35 16.86 10.16 18.94
CA SER A 35 15.40 10.10 18.95
C SER A 35 14.83 11.04 17.86
N PRO A 36 13.70 10.68 17.22
CA PRO A 36 12.98 11.55 16.30
C PRO A 36 12.60 12.91 16.89
N GLU A 37 12.52 13.00 18.22
CA GLU A 37 12.24 14.25 18.95
C GLU A 37 13.26 15.35 18.69
N VAL A 38 14.51 14.98 18.34
CA VAL A 38 15.54 15.95 17.91
C VAL A 38 15.08 16.73 16.67
N PHE A 39 14.25 16.11 15.83
CA PHE A 39 13.66 16.73 14.64
C PHE A 39 12.25 17.29 14.89
N GLY A 40 11.81 17.36 16.16
CA GLY A 40 10.47 17.79 16.54
C GLY A 40 9.37 16.75 16.27
N LEU A 41 9.75 15.49 16.02
CA LEU A 41 8.80 14.40 15.79
C LEU A 41 8.46 13.68 17.10
N HIS A 42 7.29 13.06 17.15
CA HIS A 42 6.92 12.21 18.28
C HIS A 42 7.77 10.92 18.29
N ALA A 43 8.11 10.38 19.46
CA ALA A 43 8.92 9.15 19.61
C ALA A 43 8.39 7.94 18.82
N ASN A 44 7.07 7.86 18.60
CA ASN A 44 6.43 6.83 17.75
C ASN A 44 6.83 6.89 16.26
N ALA A 45 7.50 7.94 15.81
CA ALA A 45 8.04 8.01 14.45
C ALA A 45 9.05 6.89 14.18
N ASP A 46 9.82 6.46 15.19
CA ASP A 46 10.71 5.31 15.08
C ASP A 46 9.94 4.02 14.82
N ILE A 47 8.83 3.80 15.54
CA ILE A 47 7.98 2.62 15.36
C ILE A 47 7.46 2.57 13.92
N SER A 48 6.99 3.71 13.40
CA SER A 48 6.52 3.82 12.02
C SER A 48 7.64 3.54 11.02
N TYR A 49 8.84 4.11 11.25
CA TYR A 49 10.01 3.89 10.40
C TYR A 49 10.42 2.42 10.35
N TYR A 50 10.63 1.78 11.51
CA TYR A 50 11.03 0.38 11.57
C TYR A 50 9.96 -0.55 11.03
N THR A 51 8.68 -0.25 11.25
CA THR A 51 7.56 -1.01 10.67
C THR A 51 7.59 -0.94 9.15
N ASN A 52 7.81 0.24 8.58
CA ASN A 52 7.85 0.43 7.13
C ASN A 52 9.10 -0.20 6.51
N ALA A 53 10.26 -0.06 7.14
CA ALA A 53 11.50 -0.71 6.71
C ALA A 53 11.35 -2.25 6.73
N THR A 54 10.75 -2.80 7.79
CA THR A 54 10.49 -4.24 7.88
C THR A 54 9.52 -4.70 6.79
N LYS A 55 8.43 -3.96 6.54
CA LYS A 55 7.49 -4.24 5.45
C LYS A 55 8.17 -4.21 4.07
N ALA A 56 9.08 -3.27 3.83
CA ALA A 56 9.84 -3.18 2.59
C ALA A 56 10.75 -4.42 2.40
N ILE A 57 11.49 -4.81 3.44
CA ILE A 57 12.31 -6.04 3.42
C ILE A 57 11.45 -7.27 3.13
N TRP A 58 10.27 -7.37 3.72
CA TRP A 58 9.34 -8.47 3.45
C TRP A 58 8.85 -8.47 2.00
N ALA A 59 8.54 -7.30 1.44
CA ALA A 59 8.13 -7.18 0.04
C ALA A 59 9.25 -7.63 -0.90
N ASP A 60 10.49 -7.19 -0.66
CA ASP A 60 11.67 -7.58 -1.44
C ASP A 60 11.92 -9.09 -1.36
N LEU A 61 11.74 -9.69 -0.17
CA LEU A 61 11.89 -11.14 0.03
C LEU A 61 10.85 -11.95 -0.77
N ILE A 62 9.59 -11.51 -0.79
CA ILE A 62 8.54 -12.13 -1.62
C ILE A 62 8.89 -12.01 -3.10
N ASP A 63 9.42 -10.87 -3.55
CA ASP A 63 9.75 -10.65 -4.95
C ASP A 63 10.96 -11.49 -5.43
N LEU A 64 11.86 -11.86 -4.52
CA LEU A 64 12.98 -12.79 -4.76
C LEU A 64 12.57 -14.27 -4.74
N GLN A 65 11.35 -14.61 -4.31
CA GLN A 65 10.91 -16.00 -4.25
C GLN A 65 10.84 -16.61 -5.67
N PRO A 66 11.44 -17.81 -5.91
CA PRO A 66 11.42 -18.43 -7.23
C PRO A 66 10.00 -18.73 -7.69
N ARG A 67 9.59 -18.10 -8.79
CA ARG A 67 8.24 -18.18 -9.35
C ARG A 67 7.91 -19.51 -10.02
N THR A 68 8.93 -20.33 -10.28
CA THR A 68 8.85 -21.62 -11.00
C THR A 68 9.17 -22.82 -10.11
N GLY A 69 9.25 -22.62 -8.78
CA GLY A 69 9.40 -23.73 -7.84
C GLY A 69 8.12 -24.54 -7.78
N ALA A 70 8.06 -25.63 -8.55
CA ALA A 70 7.02 -26.64 -8.37
C ALA A 70 7.14 -27.20 -6.95
N ALA A 71 6.25 -26.77 -6.05
CA ALA A 71 6.03 -27.46 -4.80
C ALA A 71 5.48 -28.84 -5.18
N SER A 72 6.35 -29.85 -5.20
CA SER A 72 6.00 -31.23 -5.49
C SER A 72 4.99 -31.72 -4.45
N GLY A 73 3.70 -31.61 -4.77
CA GLY A 73 2.59 -32.17 -3.98
C GLY A 73 1.54 -31.18 -3.42
N GLY A 74 1.55 -29.89 -3.80
CA GLY A 74 0.57 -28.89 -3.34
C GLY A 74 -0.41 -28.39 -4.42
N VAL A 75 -1.41 -27.60 -4.00
CA VAL A 75 -2.29 -26.83 -4.89
C VAL A 75 -1.42 -25.99 -5.83
N SER A 76 -1.69 -26.06 -7.14
CA SER A 76 -0.93 -25.28 -8.12
C SER A 76 -1.11 -23.77 -7.91
N ARG A 77 -0.15 -22.98 -8.37
CA ARG A 77 -0.23 -21.53 -8.35
C ARG A 77 -1.52 -21.06 -9.02
N GLU A 78 -1.84 -21.66 -10.16
CA GLU A 78 -3.00 -21.34 -10.99
C GLU A 78 -4.30 -21.67 -10.26
N GLU A 79 -4.38 -22.81 -9.57
CA GLU A 79 -5.54 -23.17 -8.74
C GLU A 79 -5.74 -22.22 -7.55
N LEU A 80 -4.65 -21.78 -6.90
CA LEU A 80 -4.73 -20.80 -5.81
C LEU A 80 -5.26 -19.46 -6.32
N ILE A 81 -4.70 -18.96 -7.42
CA ILE A 81 -5.14 -17.70 -8.03
C ILE A 81 -6.60 -17.81 -8.48
N ALA A 82 -6.99 -18.92 -9.10
CA ALA A 82 -8.37 -19.16 -9.51
C ALA A 82 -9.33 -19.22 -8.31
N GLY A 83 -8.92 -19.83 -7.20
CA GLY A 83 -9.67 -19.89 -5.95
C GLY A 83 -9.90 -18.50 -5.36
N VAL A 84 -8.84 -17.70 -5.23
CA VAL A 84 -8.90 -16.33 -4.72
C VAL A 84 -9.73 -15.45 -5.65
N SER A 85 -9.51 -15.52 -6.96
CA SER A 85 -10.28 -14.76 -7.96
C SER A 85 -11.78 -15.04 -7.85
N ARG A 86 -12.17 -16.30 -7.68
CA ARG A 86 -13.57 -16.70 -7.52
C ARG A 86 -14.16 -16.17 -6.21
N ASP A 87 -13.45 -16.31 -5.10
CA ASP A 87 -13.91 -15.81 -3.80
C ASP A 87 -14.11 -14.28 -3.83
N VAL A 88 -13.14 -13.53 -4.37
CA VAL A 88 -13.27 -12.08 -4.53
C VAL A 88 -14.46 -11.74 -5.43
N ALA A 89 -14.63 -12.42 -6.56
CA ALA A 89 -15.74 -12.17 -7.48
C ALA A 89 -17.11 -12.38 -6.81
N THR A 90 -17.26 -13.37 -5.93
CA THR A 90 -18.52 -13.60 -5.18
C THR A 90 -18.83 -12.52 -4.14
N LYS A 91 -17.82 -11.73 -3.74
CA LYS A 91 -17.96 -10.66 -2.75
C LYS A 91 -18.16 -9.28 -3.38
N ILE A 92 -18.07 -9.17 -4.70
CA ILE A 92 -18.33 -7.91 -5.40
C ILE A 92 -19.83 -7.59 -5.30
N PRO A 93 -20.23 -6.42 -4.76
CA PRO A 93 -21.62 -6.03 -4.68
C PRO A 93 -22.20 -5.68 -6.06
N GLU A 94 -23.52 -5.77 -6.18
CA GLU A 94 -24.23 -5.32 -7.38
C GLU A 94 -24.10 -3.80 -7.58
N PRO A 95 -23.95 -3.32 -8.84
CA PRO A 95 -23.93 -1.90 -9.15
C PRO A 95 -25.23 -1.19 -8.74
N PHE A 96 -25.11 0.08 -8.35
CA PHE A 96 -26.27 0.91 -8.04
C PHE A 96 -27.04 1.29 -9.31
N ASP A 97 -28.37 1.21 -9.26
CA ASP A 97 -29.25 1.75 -10.31
C ASP A 97 -29.35 3.28 -10.19
N LEU A 98 -28.41 3.98 -10.85
CA LEU A 98 -28.36 5.44 -10.84
C LEU A 98 -29.60 6.10 -11.47
N PRO A 99 -30.17 5.61 -12.59
CA PRO A 99 -31.44 6.12 -13.11
C PRO A 99 -32.58 6.08 -12.09
N LEU A 100 -32.74 4.97 -11.37
CA LEU A 100 -33.76 4.83 -10.34
C LEU A 100 -33.50 5.79 -9.18
N LEU A 101 -32.25 5.87 -8.68
CA LEU A 101 -31.88 6.78 -7.60
C LEU A 101 -32.13 8.25 -7.96
N LYS A 102 -31.77 8.66 -9.18
CA LYS A 102 -32.01 10.03 -9.68
C LYS A 102 -33.50 10.35 -9.74
N LYS A 103 -34.33 9.39 -10.14
CA LYS A 103 -35.79 9.54 -10.17
C LYS A 103 -36.39 9.69 -8.78
N GLU A 104 -35.90 8.94 -7.80
CA GLU A 104 -36.35 9.04 -6.41
C GLU A 104 -35.94 10.35 -5.73
N ILE A 105 -34.73 10.85 -6.02
CA ILE A 105 -34.21 12.10 -5.44
C ILE A 105 -34.89 13.34 -6.05
N GLY A 106 -35.25 13.31 -7.34
CA GLY A 106 -35.81 14.47 -8.02
C GLY A 106 -34.76 15.56 -8.27
N VAL A 107 -34.92 16.74 -7.65
CA VAL A 107 -33.93 17.84 -7.75
C VAL A 107 -32.88 17.67 -6.64
N PRO A 108 -31.64 17.26 -6.97
CA PRO A 108 -30.64 16.97 -5.95
C PRO A 108 -30.07 18.26 -5.34
N SER A 109 -29.91 18.26 -4.02
CA SER A 109 -29.05 19.20 -3.31
C SER A 109 -27.56 19.00 -3.67
N PRO A 110 -26.67 19.96 -3.39
CA PRO A 110 -25.25 19.84 -3.74
C PRO A 110 -24.57 18.57 -3.19
N THR A 111 -24.90 18.14 -1.97
CA THR A 111 -24.35 16.91 -1.39
C THR A 111 -24.87 15.65 -2.09
N GLN A 112 -26.13 15.64 -2.54
CA GLN A 112 -26.71 14.55 -3.32
C GLN A 112 -26.13 14.46 -4.74
N VAL A 113 -25.75 15.60 -5.33
CA VAL A 113 -25.02 15.59 -6.62
C VAL A 113 -23.67 14.88 -6.46
N VAL A 114 -22.91 15.21 -5.42
CA VAL A 114 -21.62 14.54 -5.13
C VAL A 114 -21.84 13.04 -4.89
N LEU A 115 -22.86 12.67 -4.10
CA LEU A 115 -23.21 11.26 -3.88
C LEU A 115 -23.45 10.53 -5.21
N LEU A 116 -24.27 11.09 -6.11
CA LEU A 116 -24.57 10.46 -7.40
C LEU A 116 -23.32 10.30 -8.28
N GLN A 117 -22.37 11.24 -8.21
CA GLN A 117 -21.09 11.15 -8.92
C GLN A 117 -20.18 10.07 -8.33
N GLU A 118 -20.08 9.98 -7.00
CA GLU A 118 -19.31 8.94 -6.33
C GLU A 118 -19.90 7.55 -6.60
N LEU A 119 -21.23 7.39 -6.63
CA LEU A 119 -21.88 6.13 -7.01
C LEU A 119 -21.61 5.75 -8.46
N GLU A 120 -21.57 6.72 -9.38
CA GLU A 120 -21.17 6.46 -10.77
C GLU A 120 -19.72 5.99 -10.86
N ARG A 121 -18.82 6.64 -10.11
CA ARG A 121 -17.42 6.22 -10.04
C ARG A 121 -17.27 4.84 -9.42
N TRP A 122 -18.02 4.55 -8.36
CA TRP A 122 -18.07 3.24 -7.71
C TRP A 122 -18.51 2.14 -8.69
N ASN A 123 -19.59 2.36 -9.44
CA ASN A 123 -20.06 1.41 -10.44
C ASN A 123 -19.01 1.12 -11.52
N LYS A 124 -18.25 2.14 -11.96
CA LYS A 124 -17.14 1.94 -12.91
C LYS A 124 -16.06 1.03 -12.33
N VAL A 125 -15.70 1.21 -11.05
CA VAL A 125 -14.73 0.35 -10.36
C VAL A 125 -15.26 -1.09 -10.27
N LEU A 126 -16.52 -1.28 -9.84
CA LEU A 126 -17.14 -2.62 -9.78
C LEU A 126 -17.12 -3.32 -11.14
N GLN A 127 -17.43 -2.59 -12.21
CA GLN A 127 -17.43 -3.14 -13.56
C GLN A 127 -16.02 -3.60 -13.99
N VAL A 128 -14.99 -2.79 -13.74
CA VAL A 128 -13.60 -3.14 -14.05
C VAL A 128 -13.13 -4.35 -13.22
N MET A 129 -13.46 -4.38 -11.93
CA MET A 129 -13.13 -5.51 -11.05
C MET A 129 -13.79 -6.80 -11.54
N SER A 130 -15.10 -6.78 -11.82
CA SER A 130 -15.83 -7.95 -12.32
C SER A 130 -15.31 -8.43 -13.68
N ALA A 131 -15.03 -7.51 -14.60
CA ALA A 131 -14.52 -7.85 -15.93
C ALA A 131 -13.10 -8.44 -15.85
N SER A 132 -12.19 -7.81 -15.11
CA SER A 132 -10.80 -8.26 -14.97
C SER A 132 -10.69 -9.62 -14.28
N LEU A 133 -11.47 -9.88 -13.23
CA LEU A 133 -11.51 -11.20 -12.57
C LEU A 133 -12.09 -12.28 -13.48
N LYS A 134 -13.11 -11.95 -14.28
CA LYS A 134 -13.69 -12.90 -15.24
C LYS A 134 -12.69 -13.24 -16.35
N ASP A 135 -12.01 -12.24 -16.91
CA ASP A 135 -10.99 -12.46 -17.92
C ASP A 135 -9.78 -13.21 -17.37
N LEU A 136 -9.37 -12.94 -16.12
CA LEU A 136 -8.34 -13.73 -15.45
C LEU A 136 -8.73 -15.21 -15.33
N GLN A 137 -9.97 -15.53 -14.95
CA GLN A 137 -10.44 -16.91 -14.87
C GLN A 137 -10.40 -17.60 -16.24
N ARG A 138 -10.77 -16.89 -17.31
CA ARG A 138 -10.71 -17.40 -18.70
C ARG A 138 -9.28 -17.57 -19.20
N ALA A 139 -8.37 -16.69 -18.78
CA ALA A 139 -6.95 -16.81 -19.11
C ALA A 139 -6.32 -18.03 -18.41
N LEU A 140 -6.70 -18.29 -17.15
CA LEU A 140 -6.26 -19.47 -16.39
C LEU A 140 -6.78 -20.79 -16.98
N THR A 141 -7.98 -20.80 -17.58
CA THR A 141 -8.51 -21.97 -18.30
C THR A 141 -7.98 -22.10 -19.74
N GLY A 142 -7.20 -21.12 -20.22
CA GLY A 142 -6.62 -21.11 -21.56
C GLY A 142 -7.57 -20.66 -22.68
N GLU A 143 -8.74 -20.11 -22.35
CA GLU A 143 -9.69 -19.58 -23.34
C GLU A 143 -9.22 -18.29 -24.01
N ILE A 144 -8.46 -17.48 -23.27
CA ILE A 144 -7.84 -16.25 -23.76
C ILE A 144 -6.37 -16.21 -23.38
N GLY A 145 -5.57 -15.47 -24.15
CA GLY A 145 -4.17 -15.23 -23.81
C GLY A 145 -4.01 -14.30 -22.61
N PHE A 146 -2.89 -14.43 -21.90
CA PHE A 146 -2.50 -13.48 -20.87
C PHE A 146 -2.10 -12.15 -21.49
N SER A 147 -2.73 -11.07 -21.05
CA SER A 147 -2.22 -9.71 -21.24
C SER A 147 -1.32 -9.31 -20.08
N SER A 148 -0.48 -8.28 -20.25
CA SER A 148 0.35 -7.75 -19.18
C SER A 148 -0.47 -7.36 -17.93
N THR A 149 -1.65 -6.79 -18.12
CA THR A 149 -2.57 -6.43 -17.04
C THR A 149 -3.11 -7.64 -16.28
N LEU A 150 -3.41 -8.75 -16.98
CA LEU A 150 -3.86 -9.99 -16.33
C LEU A 150 -2.71 -10.70 -15.61
N GLU A 151 -1.49 -10.62 -16.14
CA GLU A 151 -0.30 -11.14 -15.45
C GLU A 151 -0.03 -10.38 -14.15
N GLU A 152 -0.08 -9.05 -14.17
CA GLU A 152 0.07 -8.20 -12.98
C GLU A 152 -1.02 -8.48 -11.94
N LEU A 153 -2.27 -8.64 -12.39
CA LEU A 153 -3.38 -9.03 -11.53
C LEU A 153 -3.15 -10.42 -10.90
N ALA A 154 -2.74 -11.40 -11.69
CA ALA A 154 -2.45 -12.76 -11.23
C ALA A 154 -1.32 -12.79 -10.19
N VAL A 155 -0.25 -12.03 -10.43
CA VAL A 155 0.87 -11.87 -9.49
C VAL A 155 0.41 -11.20 -8.20
N SER A 156 -0.40 -10.15 -8.29
CA SER A 156 -0.92 -9.42 -7.13
C SER A 156 -1.81 -10.32 -6.27
N LEU A 157 -2.72 -11.07 -6.88
CA LEU A 157 -3.59 -12.01 -6.18
C LEU A 157 -2.81 -13.16 -5.52
N PHE A 158 -1.79 -13.69 -6.20
CA PHE A 158 -0.93 -14.73 -5.64
C PHE A 158 -0.14 -14.22 -4.41
N ASN A 159 0.34 -12.98 -4.47
CA ASN A 159 1.11 -12.36 -3.39
C ASN A 159 0.24 -11.71 -2.31
N GLY A 160 -1.10 -11.79 -2.41
CA GLY A 160 -2.02 -11.14 -1.48
C GLY A 160 -1.93 -9.61 -1.47
N LYS A 161 -1.48 -9.00 -2.57
CA LYS A 161 -1.38 -7.55 -2.77
C LYS A 161 -2.60 -7.04 -3.56
N LEU A 162 -2.96 -5.77 -3.35
CA LEU A 162 -3.96 -5.13 -4.19
C LEU A 162 -3.35 -4.87 -5.59
N PRO A 163 -4.06 -5.22 -6.68
CA PRO A 163 -3.64 -4.88 -8.04
C PRO A 163 -3.70 -3.36 -8.26
N HIS A 164 -2.84 -2.86 -9.15
CA HIS A 164 -2.72 -1.44 -9.50
C HIS A 164 -3.87 -0.94 -10.37
#